data_AF-A0A924S4J1-F1
#
_entry.id   AF-A0A924S4J1-F1
#
_cell.length_a   1.000
_cell.length_b   1.000
_cell.length_c   1.000
_cell.angle_alpha   90.00
_cell.angle_beta   90.00
_cell.angle_gamma   90.00
#
_symmetry.space_group_name_H-M   'P 1'
#
loop_
_entity.id
_entity.type
_entity.pdbx_description
1 polymer ?
#
loop_
_entity_poly.entity_id
_entity_poly.type
_entity_poly.pdbx_seq_one_letter_code
_entity_poly.pdbx_strand_id
1 'polypeptide(L)'
;GIALEPLLDKRVIGLRRPETASRVRSNTKKEFPEGIPAYGADALRFTFAALATLGRNIAFDSKRCEGYRNFCNKLWNATKFVLMNCEGQDCGLIEGDKTACPPGYNTFSQADRWITSQLQRAEAAVAQGFAEYRLDNVANAIYQFVWTEYCDWYLEIAKAQLADAKATGDESRARATRRTLVRTLETVLRLMHPVTPFVTAELWETVAPIAGRAPAAGQTIATAPYPLAQLDRVDEAACAWVDRLKALVGACRSVRKQMNLSDAERMPLLTHGDAEFVEQATPLLKALAKVSEVRVIADEAAFVEATRQLPVAADGGVRLALHVEIDVGAERERLAKEITRLEGEIEKAHKQLGNENFVSRAKPEVVGQMRERLAGFVETVARMKAQREQLGG
;
A
#
# COMPACT_ATOMS: atom_id res chain seq x y z
N GLY A 1 21.13 7.13 -19.02
CA GLY A 1 20.14 7.55 -20.03
C GLY A 1 20.87 7.98 -21.29
N ILE A 2 20.14 8.29 -22.35
CA ILE A 2 20.66 8.81 -23.60
C ILE A 2 19.57 9.67 -24.26
N ALA A 3 19.90 10.89 -24.67
CA ALA A 3 18.96 11.77 -25.38
C ALA A 3 18.60 11.17 -26.76
N LEU A 4 17.49 11.63 -27.35
CA LEU A 4 17.00 11.10 -28.62
C LEU A 4 18.07 11.09 -29.72
N GLU A 5 18.70 12.23 -30.03
CA GLU A 5 19.60 12.32 -31.18
C GLU A 5 20.81 11.37 -31.06
N PRO A 6 21.58 11.35 -29.95
CA PRO A 6 22.64 10.36 -29.77
C PRO A 6 22.16 8.90 -29.78
N LEU A 7 20.91 8.64 -29.34
CA LEU A 7 20.31 7.32 -29.40
C LEU A 7 20.05 6.89 -30.85
N LEU A 8 19.52 7.80 -31.67
CA LEU A 8 19.26 7.55 -33.09
C LEU A 8 20.56 7.25 -33.84
N ASP A 9 21.64 7.97 -33.52
CA ASP A 9 22.97 7.70 -34.08
C ASP A 9 23.49 6.34 -33.65
N LYS A 10 23.45 6.06 -32.35
CA LYS A 10 23.93 4.78 -31.80
C LYS A 10 23.19 3.57 -32.36
N ARG A 11 21.88 3.69 -32.61
CA ARG A 11 21.03 2.59 -33.08
C ARG A 11 21.27 2.20 -34.54
N VAL A 12 21.96 3.02 -35.32
CA VAL A 12 22.28 2.72 -36.73
C VAL A 12 23.73 2.30 -36.96
N ILE A 13 24.58 2.36 -35.93
CA ILE A 13 25.97 1.88 -36.00
C ILE A 13 26.00 0.35 -36.02
N GLY A 14 26.74 -0.24 -36.96
CA GLY A 14 26.98 -1.68 -37.02
C GLY A 14 25.75 -2.52 -37.39
N LEU A 15 24.71 -1.93 -37.99
CA LEU A 15 23.56 -2.68 -38.46
C LEU A 15 23.98 -3.72 -39.51
N ARG A 16 23.53 -4.96 -39.34
CA ARG A 16 23.71 -6.04 -40.33
C ARG A 16 23.09 -5.70 -41.70
N ARG A 17 22.11 -4.78 -41.74
CA ARG A 17 21.43 -4.27 -42.94
C ARG A 17 21.40 -2.73 -42.93
N PRO A 18 22.47 -2.07 -43.40
CA PRO A 18 22.60 -0.60 -43.35
C PRO A 18 21.44 0.15 -44.01
N GLU A 19 20.84 -0.41 -45.07
CA GLU A 19 19.71 0.15 -45.79
C GLU A 19 18.45 0.32 -44.92
N THR A 20 18.36 -0.39 -43.79
CA THR A 20 17.23 -0.28 -42.85
C THR A 20 17.37 0.85 -41.83
N ALA A 21 18.47 1.62 -41.86
CA ALA A 21 18.77 2.66 -40.87
C ALA A 21 17.66 3.71 -40.70
N SER A 22 17.04 4.15 -41.81
CA SER A 22 15.94 5.13 -41.79
C SER A 22 14.72 4.59 -41.03
N ARG A 23 14.35 3.33 -41.27
CA ARG A 23 13.27 2.64 -40.55
C ARG A 23 13.59 2.45 -39.07
N VAL A 24 14.83 2.05 -38.74
CA VAL A 24 15.29 1.88 -37.35
C VAL A 24 15.21 3.21 -36.59
N ARG A 25 15.64 4.32 -37.20
CA ARG A 25 15.53 5.66 -36.61
C ARG A 25 14.07 6.05 -36.39
N SER A 26 13.20 5.88 -37.39
CA SER A 26 11.77 6.21 -37.27
C SER A 26 11.09 5.42 -36.14
N ASN A 27 11.33 4.10 -36.07
CA ASN A 27 10.78 3.26 -35.00
C ASN A 27 11.32 3.65 -33.63
N THR A 28 12.64 3.89 -33.52
CA THR A 28 13.27 4.32 -32.25
C THR A 28 12.71 5.66 -31.78
N LYS A 29 12.49 6.63 -32.68
CA LYS A 29 11.87 7.91 -32.34
C LYS A 29 10.41 7.76 -31.90
N LYS A 30 9.67 6.82 -32.48
CA LYS A 30 8.29 6.51 -32.08
C LYS A 30 8.24 5.88 -30.68
N GLU A 31 9.19 5.00 -30.38
CA GLU A 31 9.25 4.28 -29.10
C GLU A 31 9.84 5.13 -27.96
N PHE A 32 10.84 5.95 -28.27
CA PHE A 32 11.57 6.80 -27.31
C PHE A 32 11.62 8.25 -27.80
N PRO A 33 10.49 8.98 -27.81
CA PRO A 33 10.41 10.32 -28.39
C PRO A 33 11.33 11.35 -27.75
N GLU A 34 11.71 11.15 -26.48
CA GLU A 34 12.63 12.02 -25.75
C GLU A 34 14.00 11.34 -25.47
N GLY A 35 14.23 10.15 -26.04
CA GLY A 35 15.34 9.28 -25.69
C GLY A 35 15.01 8.33 -24.52
N ILE A 36 16.05 7.74 -23.91
CA ILE A 36 15.91 6.82 -22.78
C ILE A 36 16.33 7.54 -21.50
N PRO A 37 15.43 7.69 -20.51
CA PRO A 37 15.76 8.38 -19.27
C PRO A 37 16.79 7.60 -18.44
N ALA A 38 17.45 8.28 -17.51
CA ALA A 38 18.34 7.63 -16.56
C ALA A 38 17.54 7.09 -15.36
N TYR A 39 17.61 5.77 -15.14
CA TYR A 39 16.91 5.12 -14.03
C TYR A 39 17.79 4.88 -12.78
N GLY A 40 19.12 4.91 -12.93
CA GLY A 40 20.08 4.53 -11.89
C GLY A 40 20.55 3.07 -12.04
N ALA A 41 21.76 2.79 -11.55
CA ALA A 41 22.37 1.47 -11.70
C ALA A 41 21.61 0.38 -10.92
N ASP A 42 21.15 0.67 -9.71
CA ASP A 42 20.42 -0.29 -8.88
C ASP A 42 19.06 -0.67 -9.48
N ALA A 43 18.31 0.32 -9.98
CA ALA A 43 17.04 0.06 -10.67
C ALA A 43 17.25 -0.87 -11.88
N LEU A 44 18.31 -0.61 -12.66
CA LEU A 44 18.67 -1.44 -13.82
C LEU A 44 19.05 -2.87 -13.41
N ARG A 45 19.91 -3.02 -12.40
CA ARG A 45 20.33 -4.33 -11.87
C ARG A 45 19.13 -5.13 -11.35
N PHE A 46 18.27 -4.50 -10.56
CA PHE A 46 17.06 -5.13 -10.05
C PHE A 46 16.12 -5.55 -11.18
N THR A 47 15.98 -4.72 -12.22
CA THR A 47 15.16 -5.04 -13.40
C THR A 47 15.65 -6.31 -14.09
N PHE A 48 16.95 -6.42 -14.33
CA PHE A 48 17.51 -7.60 -14.98
C PHE A 48 17.47 -8.83 -14.08
N ALA A 49 17.73 -8.70 -12.78
CA ALA A 49 17.57 -9.80 -11.83
C ALA A 49 16.12 -10.34 -11.87
N ALA A 50 15.12 -9.45 -11.83
CA ALA A 50 13.72 -9.82 -11.83
C ALA A 50 13.16 -10.30 -13.19
N LEU A 51 13.88 -10.06 -14.28
CA LEU A 51 13.55 -10.55 -15.63
C LEU A 51 14.33 -11.82 -16.00
N ALA A 52 15.35 -12.21 -15.23
CA ALA A 52 16.24 -13.34 -15.51
C ALA A 52 15.57 -14.70 -15.21
N THR A 53 14.36 -14.92 -15.72
CA THR A 53 13.69 -16.21 -15.67
C THR A 53 14.28 -17.16 -16.72
N LEU A 54 14.56 -18.40 -16.30
CA LEU A 54 15.16 -19.44 -17.15
C LEU A 54 14.39 -19.68 -18.46
N GLY A 55 15.13 -19.82 -19.56
CA GLY A 55 14.60 -20.26 -20.85
C GLY A 55 13.81 -19.20 -21.63
N ARG A 56 13.84 -17.93 -21.23
CA ARG A 56 13.15 -16.83 -21.93
C ARG A 56 14.11 -15.74 -22.38
N ASN A 57 13.81 -15.13 -23.53
CA ASN A 57 14.49 -13.91 -23.95
C ASN A 57 14.13 -12.76 -23.00
N ILE A 58 15.13 -12.02 -22.55
CA ILE A 58 14.92 -10.83 -21.72
C ILE A 58 14.66 -9.64 -22.65
N ALA A 59 13.39 -9.25 -22.76
CA ALA A 59 13.02 -7.96 -23.33
C ALA A 59 13.16 -6.90 -22.23
N PHE A 60 14.01 -5.90 -22.45
CA PHE A 60 14.12 -4.80 -21.50
C PHE A 60 12.83 -3.98 -21.49
N ASP A 61 12.20 -3.87 -20.32
CA ASP A 61 11.00 -3.08 -20.09
C ASP A 61 11.35 -1.83 -19.29
N SER A 62 11.26 -0.68 -19.93
CA SER A 62 11.56 0.63 -19.33
C SER A 62 10.59 1.01 -18.22
N LYS A 63 9.31 0.62 -18.32
CA LYS A 63 8.30 0.85 -17.28
C LYS A 63 8.58 0.00 -16.06
N ARG A 64 9.03 -1.25 -16.26
CA ARG A 64 9.44 -2.11 -15.15
C ARG A 64 10.67 -1.54 -14.43
N CYS A 65 11.63 -0.98 -15.18
CA CYS A 65 12.79 -0.29 -14.62
C CYS A 65 12.42 0.96 -13.82
N GLU A 66 11.45 1.74 -14.30
CA GLU A 66 10.87 2.85 -13.54
C GLU A 66 10.24 2.38 -12.22
N GLY A 67 9.51 1.27 -12.24
CA GLY A 67 8.96 0.64 -11.04
C GLY A 67 10.03 0.31 -9.99
N TYR A 68 11.18 -0.23 -10.41
CA TYR A 68 12.27 -0.53 -9.50
C TYR A 68 13.08 0.70 -9.06
N ARG A 69 13.12 1.77 -9.86
CA ARG A 69 13.59 3.08 -9.39
C ARG A 69 12.70 3.59 -8.25
N ASN A 70 11.38 3.48 -8.39
CA ASN A 70 10.43 3.86 -7.35
C ASN A 70 10.58 2.97 -6.10
N PHE A 71 10.91 1.69 -6.28
CA PHE A 71 11.25 0.79 -5.17
C PHE A 71 12.49 1.22 -4.40
N CYS A 72 13.59 1.58 -5.07
CA CYS A 72 14.77 2.13 -4.39
C CYS A 72 14.43 3.42 -3.62
N ASN A 73 13.58 4.29 -4.19
CA ASN A 73 13.11 5.50 -3.50
C ASN A 73 12.22 5.18 -2.29
N LYS A 74 11.37 4.15 -2.38
CA LYS A 74 10.55 3.66 -1.25
C LYS A 74 11.46 3.18 -0.10
N LEU A 75 12.53 2.44 -0.40
CA LEU A 75 13.52 2.00 0.59
C LEU A 75 14.23 3.20 1.26
N TRP A 76 14.58 4.22 0.49
CA TRP A 76 15.16 5.46 1.02
C TRP A 76 14.20 6.16 2.00
N ASN A 77 12.93 6.30 1.61
CA ASN A 77 11.90 6.92 2.46
C ASN A 77 11.60 6.10 3.72
N ALA A 78 11.58 4.77 3.60
CA ALA A 78 11.46 3.86 4.74
C ALA A 78 12.64 4.06 5.71
N THR A 79 13.86 4.17 5.19
CA THR A 79 15.06 4.40 6.01
C THR A 79 14.99 5.72 6.75
N LYS A 80 14.61 6.83 6.08
CA LYS A 80 14.38 8.13 6.73
C LYS A 80 13.40 8.04 7.88
N PHE A 81 12.28 7.33 7.67
CA PHE A 81 11.30 7.11 8.73
C PHE A 81 11.88 6.34 9.92
N VAL A 82 12.64 5.27 9.67
CA VAL A 82 13.28 4.47 10.73
C VAL A 82 14.28 5.33 11.52
N LEU A 83 15.17 6.04 10.84
CA LEU A 83 16.16 6.91 11.48
C LEU A 83 15.50 7.96 12.36
N MET A 84 14.45 8.63 11.86
CA MET A 84 13.68 9.62 12.62
C MET A 84 13.09 9.09 13.94
N ASN A 85 12.85 7.77 14.06
CA ASN A 85 12.26 7.16 15.25
C ASN A 85 13.26 6.39 16.12
N CYS A 86 14.48 6.14 15.62
CA CYS A 86 15.47 5.28 16.27
C CYS A 86 16.76 6.01 16.62
N GLU A 87 17.17 6.99 15.82
CA GLU A 87 18.40 7.76 16.08
C GLU A 87 18.26 8.58 17.36
N GLY A 88 19.23 8.46 18.26
CA GLY A 88 19.20 9.11 19.58
C GLY A 88 18.12 8.57 20.54
N GLN A 89 17.46 7.46 20.19
CA GLN A 89 16.44 6.80 21.02
C GLN A 89 16.95 5.46 21.55
N ASP A 90 16.42 5.01 22.70
CA ASP A 90 16.66 3.65 23.16
C ASP A 90 15.97 2.65 22.21
N CYS A 91 16.79 1.92 21.44
CA CYS A 91 16.36 0.89 20.51
C CYS A 91 16.34 -0.52 21.15
N GLY A 92 16.25 -0.60 22.47
CA GLY A 92 16.19 -1.86 23.21
C GLY A 92 17.47 -2.67 23.14
N LEU A 93 18.62 -2.02 22.92
CA LEU A 93 19.93 -2.65 22.72
C LEU A 93 20.84 -2.43 23.94
N ILE A 94 21.08 -3.49 24.71
CA ILE A 94 21.93 -3.43 25.90
C ILE A 94 23.39 -3.12 25.51
N GLU A 95 24.06 -2.28 26.29
CA GLU A 95 25.50 -2.03 26.12
C GLU A 95 26.33 -3.28 26.48
N GLY A 96 27.41 -3.52 25.74
CA GLY A 96 28.24 -4.73 25.90
C GLY A 96 27.65 -6.00 25.26
N ASP A 97 26.34 -6.20 25.32
CA ASP A 97 25.67 -7.31 24.63
C ASP A 97 24.44 -6.83 23.85
N LYS A 98 24.65 -6.54 22.55
CA LYS A 98 23.57 -6.11 21.66
C LYS A 98 22.58 -7.24 21.40
N THR A 99 22.91 -8.50 21.66
CA THR A 99 21.99 -9.64 21.46
C THR A 99 21.05 -9.84 22.65
N ALA A 100 21.48 -9.45 23.86
CA ALA A 100 20.71 -9.58 25.09
C ALA A 100 19.27 -9.04 24.96
N CYS A 101 18.36 -9.77 25.61
CA CYS A 101 16.96 -9.39 25.72
C CYS A 101 16.44 -9.81 27.10
N PRO A 102 16.79 -9.07 28.17
CA PRO A 102 16.39 -9.42 29.52
C PRO A 102 14.85 -9.37 29.67
N PRO A 103 14.24 -10.24 30.50
CA PRO A 103 12.80 -10.24 30.72
C PRO A 103 12.29 -8.86 31.14
N GLY A 104 11.21 -8.40 30.52
CA GLY A 104 10.57 -7.11 30.82
C GLY A 104 11.27 -5.87 30.24
N TYR A 105 12.48 -5.99 29.67
CA TYR A 105 13.14 -4.83 29.05
C TYR A 105 12.54 -4.47 27.69
N ASN A 106 12.24 -5.48 26.87
CA ASN A 106 11.56 -5.34 25.60
C ASN A 106 10.25 -6.14 25.63
N THR A 107 9.12 -5.49 25.35
CA THR A 107 7.82 -6.14 25.25
C THR A 107 7.39 -6.17 23.77
N PHE A 108 7.68 -7.28 23.08
CA PHE A 108 7.39 -7.43 21.66
C PHE A 108 5.91 -7.71 21.40
N SER A 109 5.32 -6.93 20.50
CA SER A 109 3.95 -7.15 20.05
C SER A 109 3.83 -8.37 19.12
N GLN A 110 2.59 -8.73 18.78
CA GLN A 110 2.33 -9.70 17.70
C GLN A 110 2.91 -9.22 16.37
N ALA A 111 2.85 -7.92 16.08
CA ALA A 111 3.38 -7.37 14.83
C ALA A 111 4.92 -7.44 14.75
N ASP A 112 5.61 -7.24 15.88
CA ASP A 112 7.07 -7.32 15.94
C ASP A 112 7.57 -8.75 15.71
N ARG A 113 6.85 -9.73 16.29
CA ARG A 113 7.13 -11.16 16.08
C ARG A 113 6.79 -11.59 14.66
N TRP A 114 5.64 -11.15 14.14
CA TRP A 114 5.23 -11.42 12.77
C TRP A 114 6.23 -10.91 11.73
N ILE A 115 6.66 -9.64 11.78
CA ILE A 115 7.60 -9.14 10.76
C ILE A 115 8.94 -9.87 10.83
N THR A 116 9.36 -10.29 12.03
CA THR A 116 10.54 -11.12 12.22
C THR A 116 10.35 -12.48 11.54
N SER A 117 9.20 -13.14 11.72
CA SER A 117 8.85 -14.38 11.01
C SER A 117 8.89 -14.21 9.49
N GLN A 118 8.29 -13.13 8.96
CA GLN A 118 8.29 -12.83 7.53
C GLN A 118 9.71 -12.59 7.00
N LEU A 119 10.58 -11.94 7.80
CA LEU A 119 11.97 -11.74 7.45
C LEU A 119 12.71 -13.08 7.34
N GLN A 120 12.51 -14.01 8.29
CA GLN A 120 13.15 -15.33 8.25
C GLN A 120 12.74 -16.12 6.99
N ARG A 121 11.45 -16.05 6.61
CA ARG A 121 10.95 -16.68 5.38
C ARG A 121 11.55 -16.01 4.13
N ALA A 122 11.69 -14.69 4.12
CA ALA A 122 12.32 -13.96 3.03
C ALA A 122 13.81 -14.31 2.89
N GLU A 123 14.56 -14.38 4.00
CA GLU A 123 15.96 -14.80 4.02
C GLU A 123 16.13 -16.22 3.45
N ALA A 124 15.27 -17.17 3.85
CA ALA A 124 15.29 -18.54 3.35
C ALA A 124 15.00 -18.60 1.85
N ALA A 125 13.97 -17.88 1.38
CA ALA A 125 13.62 -17.83 -0.04
C ALA A 125 14.73 -17.19 -0.90
N VAL A 126 15.38 -16.14 -0.40
CA VAL A 126 16.51 -15.50 -1.07
C VAL A 126 17.72 -16.43 -1.12
N ALA A 127 18.04 -17.12 -0.01
CA ALA A 127 19.13 -18.09 0.04
C ALA A 127 18.91 -19.22 -0.97
N GLN A 128 17.69 -19.77 -1.05
CA GLN A 128 17.32 -20.77 -2.06
C GLN A 128 17.46 -20.21 -3.48
N GLY A 129 16.95 -18.99 -3.73
CA GLY A 129 17.06 -18.35 -5.03
C GLY A 129 18.51 -18.18 -5.49
N PHE A 130 19.43 -17.82 -4.60
CA PHE A 130 20.85 -17.77 -4.93
C PHE A 130 21.46 -19.15 -5.17
N ALA A 131 21.14 -20.16 -4.34
CA ALA A 131 21.63 -21.53 -4.50
C ALA A 131 21.22 -22.14 -5.85
N GLU A 132 20.02 -21.82 -6.34
CA GLU A 132 19.48 -22.31 -7.61
C GLU A 132 19.79 -21.39 -8.80
N TYR A 133 20.55 -20.31 -8.60
CA TYR A 133 20.80 -19.26 -9.60
C TYR A 133 19.51 -18.63 -10.18
N ARG A 134 18.43 -18.62 -9.39
CA ARG A 134 17.13 -18.02 -9.69
C ARG A 134 17.06 -16.58 -9.18
N LEU A 135 17.76 -15.68 -9.85
CA LEU A 135 17.77 -14.24 -9.51
C LEU A 135 16.40 -13.58 -9.60
N ASP A 136 15.50 -14.13 -10.43
CA ASP A 136 14.11 -13.70 -10.52
C ASP A 136 13.35 -14.00 -9.22
N ASN A 137 13.56 -15.18 -8.63
CA ASN A 137 13.01 -15.54 -7.33
C ASN A 137 13.59 -14.68 -6.21
N VAL A 138 14.91 -14.42 -6.23
CA VAL A 138 15.57 -13.51 -5.27
C VAL A 138 14.95 -12.12 -5.31
N ALA A 139 14.85 -11.52 -6.50
CA ALA A 139 14.28 -10.19 -6.67
C ALA A 139 12.81 -10.14 -6.23
N ASN A 140 12.02 -11.15 -6.56
CA ASN A 140 10.62 -11.22 -6.15
C ASN A 140 10.47 -11.37 -4.63
N ALA A 141 11.23 -12.24 -3.97
CA ALA A 141 11.18 -12.43 -2.52
C ALA A 141 11.54 -11.14 -1.76
N ILE A 142 12.61 -10.47 -2.19
CA ILE A 142 13.02 -9.16 -1.67
C ILE A 142 11.91 -8.13 -1.86
N TYR A 143 11.40 -8.00 -3.09
CA TYR A 143 10.40 -6.98 -3.41
C TYR A 143 9.13 -7.18 -2.58
N GLN A 144 8.61 -8.41 -2.52
CA GLN A 144 7.40 -8.73 -1.77
C GLN A 144 7.59 -8.43 -0.28
N PHE A 145 8.70 -8.86 0.33
CA PHE A 145 8.95 -8.58 1.74
C PHE A 145 9.06 -7.08 2.02
N VAL A 146 9.92 -6.37 1.28
CA VAL A 146 10.20 -4.95 1.56
C VAL A 146 9.00 -4.08 1.26
N TRP A 147 8.35 -4.28 0.12
CA TRP A 147 7.22 -3.44 -0.29
C TRP A 147 5.98 -3.76 0.53
N THR A 148 5.53 -5.01 0.49
CA THR A 148 4.24 -5.41 1.03
C THR A 148 4.30 -5.58 2.55
N GLU A 149 5.26 -6.35 3.06
CA GLU A 149 5.26 -6.69 4.50
C GLU A 149 5.86 -5.58 5.35
N TYR A 150 7.05 -5.12 4.97
CA TYR A 150 7.75 -4.11 5.76
C TYR A 150 7.14 -2.72 5.58
N CYS A 151 7.10 -2.21 4.34
CA CYS A 151 6.73 -0.82 4.10
C CYS A 151 5.23 -0.54 4.17
N ASP A 152 4.39 -1.39 3.58
CA ASP A 152 2.94 -1.13 3.52
C ASP A 152 2.22 -1.52 4.82
N TRP A 153 2.75 -2.48 5.57
CA TRP A 153 2.17 -2.94 6.85
C TRP A 153 3.00 -2.56 8.06
N TYR A 154 4.21 -3.12 8.21
CA TYR A 154 4.92 -3.00 9.48
C TYR A 154 5.31 -1.55 9.82
N LEU A 155 5.70 -0.71 8.85
CA LEU A 155 5.98 0.71 9.13
C LEU A 155 4.73 1.46 9.64
N GLU A 156 3.56 1.20 9.07
CA GLU A 156 2.31 1.83 9.52
C GLU A 156 1.87 1.32 10.90
N ILE A 157 2.06 0.03 11.16
CA ILE A 157 1.83 -0.58 12.48
C ILE A 157 2.79 0.03 13.51
N ALA A 158 4.07 0.15 13.19
CA ALA A 158 5.08 0.70 14.09
C ALA A 158 4.81 2.18 14.43
N LYS A 159 4.32 2.98 13.47
CA LYS A 159 3.84 4.36 13.76
C LYS A 159 2.77 4.37 14.83
N ALA A 160 1.78 3.47 14.71
CA ALA A 160 0.68 3.36 15.67
C ALA A 160 1.19 2.88 17.03
N GLN A 161 2.04 1.86 17.06
CA GLN A 161 2.64 1.33 18.30
C GLN A 161 3.48 2.37 19.03
N LEU A 162 4.32 3.14 18.33
CA LEU A 162 5.15 4.17 18.94
C LEU A 162 4.33 5.34 19.48
N ALA A 163 3.27 5.74 18.77
CA ALA A 163 2.35 6.77 19.26
C ALA A 163 1.60 6.31 20.52
N ASP A 164 1.10 5.07 20.52
CA ASP A 164 0.39 4.45 21.64
C ASP A 164 1.30 4.26 22.87
N ALA A 165 2.52 3.75 22.66
CA ALA A 165 3.52 3.59 23.71
C ALA A 165 3.89 4.94 24.34
N LYS A 166 4.04 5.99 23.53
CA LYS A 166 4.26 7.35 24.03
C LYS A 166 3.08 7.88 24.85
N ALA A 167 1.85 7.62 24.41
CA ALA A 167 0.65 8.08 25.11
C ALA A 167 0.44 7.36 26.46
N THR A 168 0.86 6.10 26.56
CA THR A 168 0.72 5.26 27.76
C THR A 168 1.96 5.28 28.67
N GLY A 169 3.09 5.81 28.20
CA GLY A 169 4.36 5.78 28.91
C GLY A 169 5.04 4.40 28.91
N ASP A 170 4.63 3.49 28.01
CA ASP A 170 5.19 2.13 27.93
C ASP A 170 6.49 2.10 27.10
N GLU A 171 7.58 2.46 27.76
CA GLU A 171 8.91 2.43 27.13
C GLU A 171 9.35 1.01 26.72
N SER A 172 8.84 -0.04 27.36
CA SER A 172 9.21 -1.42 27.00
C SER A 172 8.72 -1.81 25.61
N ARG A 173 7.49 -1.39 25.26
CA ARG A 173 6.91 -1.56 23.92
C ARG A 173 7.56 -0.63 22.90
N ALA A 174 7.88 0.60 23.30
CA ALA A 174 8.57 1.55 22.42
C ALA A 174 9.95 1.02 22.00
N ARG A 175 10.76 0.54 22.95
CA ARG A 175 12.07 -0.10 22.70
C ARG A 175 11.95 -1.32 21.79
N ALA A 176 11.01 -2.22 22.08
CA ALA A 176 10.78 -3.41 21.27
C ALA A 176 10.44 -3.09 19.80
N THR A 177 9.58 -2.09 19.59
CA THR A 177 9.19 -1.62 18.26
C THR A 177 10.38 -1.00 17.52
N ARG A 178 11.14 -0.09 18.17
CA ARG A 178 12.35 0.51 17.58
C ARG A 178 13.41 -0.53 17.24
N ARG A 179 13.67 -1.48 18.16
CA ARG A 179 14.60 -2.60 17.97
C ARG A 179 14.26 -3.38 16.71
N THR A 180 12.98 -3.72 16.56
CA THR A 180 12.49 -4.55 15.46
C THR A 180 12.52 -3.79 14.13
N LEU A 181 12.10 -2.52 14.11
CA LEU A 181 12.22 -1.61 12.96
C LEU A 181 13.66 -1.55 12.43
N VAL A 182 14.60 -1.12 13.27
CA VAL A 182 15.97 -0.84 12.81
C VAL A 182 16.70 -2.12 12.40
N ARG A 183 16.48 -3.24 13.11
CA ARG A 183 17.13 -4.52 12.78
C ARG A 183 16.56 -5.19 11.54
N THR A 184 15.26 -5.07 11.33
CA THR A 184 14.63 -5.56 10.10
C THR A 184 15.16 -4.78 8.90
N LEU A 185 15.21 -3.45 8.99
CA LEU A 185 15.79 -2.61 7.93
C LEU A 185 17.26 -2.96 7.67
N GLU A 186 18.09 -3.03 8.72
CA GLU A 186 19.51 -3.36 8.60
C GLU A 186 19.72 -4.70 7.86
N THR A 187 18.92 -5.70 8.20
CA THR A 187 18.99 -7.03 7.59
C THR A 187 18.53 -7.00 6.14
N VAL A 188 17.45 -6.27 5.83
CA VAL A 188 16.99 -6.04 4.46
C VAL A 188 18.08 -5.41 3.60
N LEU A 189 18.77 -4.40 4.10
CA LEU A 189 19.83 -3.72 3.34
C LEU A 189 20.93 -4.71 2.94
N ARG A 190 21.39 -5.56 3.88
CA ARG A 190 22.35 -6.63 3.59
C ARG A 190 21.78 -7.66 2.60
N LEU A 191 20.53 -8.09 2.79
CA LEU A 191 19.87 -9.05 1.90
C LEU A 191 19.79 -8.54 0.46
N MET A 192 19.51 -7.25 0.29
CA MET A 192 19.38 -6.55 -0.99
C MET A 192 20.71 -6.22 -1.67
N HIS A 193 21.81 -6.12 -0.91
CA HIS A 193 23.08 -5.59 -1.38
C HIS A 193 23.62 -6.24 -2.67
N PRO A 194 23.55 -7.58 -2.86
CA PRO A 194 24.01 -8.21 -4.11
C PRO A 194 23.25 -7.71 -5.36
N VAL A 195 22.00 -7.28 -5.21
CA VAL A 195 21.15 -6.82 -6.31
C VAL A 195 21.26 -5.30 -6.49
N THR A 196 21.22 -4.53 -5.39
CA THR A 196 21.19 -3.05 -5.39
C THR A 196 22.31 -2.46 -4.54
N PRO A 197 23.58 -2.60 -4.95
CA PRO A 197 24.72 -2.31 -4.09
C PRO A 197 24.90 -0.85 -3.72
N PHE A 198 24.49 0.11 -4.56
CA PHE A 198 24.82 1.51 -4.31
C PHE A 198 23.92 2.12 -3.24
N VAL A 199 22.60 2.01 -3.40
CA VAL A 199 21.63 2.52 -2.43
C VAL A 199 21.73 1.80 -1.09
N THR A 200 22.02 0.49 -1.10
CA THR A 200 22.15 -0.26 0.16
C THR A 200 23.41 0.08 0.91
N ALA A 201 24.54 0.33 0.22
CA ALA A 201 25.77 0.80 0.87
C ALA A 201 25.57 2.16 1.54
N GLU A 202 25.01 3.12 0.80
CA GLU A 202 24.72 4.47 1.31
C GLU A 202 23.83 4.45 2.56
N LEU A 203 22.77 3.64 2.55
CA LEU A 203 21.83 3.57 3.66
C LEU A 203 22.38 2.78 4.87
N TRP A 204 23.15 1.71 4.62
CA TRP A 204 23.57 0.80 5.67
C TRP A 204 24.61 1.41 6.60
N GLU A 205 25.47 2.29 6.11
CA GLU A 205 26.48 2.98 6.94
C GLU A 205 25.85 3.73 8.13
N THR A 206 24.70 4.36 7.92
CA THR A 206 23.97 5.07 8.97
C THR A 206 23.09 4.14 9.81
N VAL A 207 22.47 3.13 9.19
CA VAL A 207 21.52 2.23 9.86
C VAL A 207 22.22 1.21 10.77
N ALA A 208 23.35 0.67 10.34
CA ALA A 208 24.02 -0.42 11.03
C ALA A 208 24.47 -0.07 12.46
N PRO A 209 25.04 1.11 12.74
CA PRO A 209 25.37 1.53 14.12
C PRO A 209 24.14 1.55 15.04
N ILE A 210 23.02 2.11 14.58
CA ILE A 210 21.78 2.21 15.36
C ILE A 210 21.18 0.82 15.62
N ALA A 211 21.32 -0.11 14.67
CA ALA A 211 20.90 -1.51 14.82
C ALA A 211 21.77 -2.34 15.77
N GLY A 212 22.89 -1.78 16.26
CA GLY A 212 23.91 -2.51 17.02
C GLY A 212 24.69 -3.50 16.14
N ARG A 213 24.86 -3.17 14.86
CA ARG A 213 25.55 -3.94 13.83
C ARG A 213 26.66 -3.11 13.16
N ALA A 214 27.18 -2.11 13.88
CA ALA A 214 28.22 -1.22 13.36
C ALA A 214 29.34 -2.04 12.70
N PRO A 215 29.76 -1.68 11.47
CA PRO A 215 30.93 -2.31 10.87
C PRO A 215 32.15 -2.13 11.76
N ALA A 216 33.02 -3.14 11.83
CA ALA A 216 34.36 -2.91 12.34
C ALA A 216 35.08 -1.89 11.45
N ALA A 217 36.12 -1.23 11.96
CA ALA A 217 36.87 -0.25 11.18
C ALA A 217 37.31 -0.82 9.82
N GLY A 218 36.92 -0.16 8.73
CA GLY A 218 37.21 -0.59 7.35
C GLY A 218 36.28 -1.66 6.78
N GLN A 219 35.28 -2.15 7.53
CA GLN A 219 34.23 -3.01 6.98
C GLN A 219 33.15 -2.17 6.29
N THR A 220 32.61 -2.71 5.20
CA THR A 220 31.47 -2.14 4.48
C THR A 220 30.37 -3.19 4.41
N ILE A 221 29.18 -2.81 3.94
CA ILE A 221 28.10 -3.78 3.71
C ILE A 221 28.52 -4.94 2.79
N ALA A 222 29.48 -4.71 1.87
CA ALA A 222 29.97 -5.72 0.94
C ALA A 222 30.80 -6.83 1.62
N THR A 223 31.40 -6.53 2.78
CA THR A 223 32.19 -7.49 3.58
C THR A 223 31.50 -7.89 4.87
N ALA A 224 30.31 -7.34 5.15
CA ALA A 224 29.51 -7.71 6.30
C ALA A 224 28.97 -9.16 6.17
N PRO A 225 28.79 -9.89 7.29
CA PRO A 225 28.17 -11.20 7.26
C PRO A 225 26.79 -11.16 6.59
N TYR A 226 26.57 -12.04 5.62
CA TYR A 226 25.28 -12.12 4.94
C TYR A 226 24.21 -12.69 5.89
N PRO A 227 22.95 -12.21 5.82
CA PRO A 227 21.89 -12.73 6.69
C PRO A 227 21.62 -14.22 6.48
N LEU A 228 21.35 -14.93 7.57
CA LEU A 228 21.02 -16.36 7.56
C LEU A 228 19.69 -16.55 8.29
N ALA A 229 18.77 -17.22 7.61
CA ALA A 229 17.45 -17.54 8.15
C ALA A 229 17.57 -18.45 9.39
N GLN A 230 16.78 -18.12 10.41
CA GLN A 230 16.59 -18.86 11.64
C GLN A 230 15.11 -19.21 11.75
N LEU A 231 14.71 -20.27 11.03
CA LEU A 231 13.30 -20.65 10.88
C LEU A 231 12.63 -21.06 12.20
N ASP A 232 13.42 -21.40 13.22
CA ASP A 232 12.97 -21.60 14.60
C ASP A 232 12.39 -20.33 15.25
N ARG A 233 12.69 -19.14 14.70
CA ARG A 233 12.12 -17.86 15.13
C ARG A 233 10.80 -17.50 14.48
N VAL A 234 10.28 -18.35 13.59
CA VAL A 234 8.95 -18.16 12.99
C VAL A 234 7.88 -18.43 14.04
N ASP A 235 7.18 -17.37 14.43
CA ASP A 235 6.00 -17.43 15.30
C ASP A 235 4.72 -17.47 14.45
N GLU A 236 4.17 -18.68 14.26
CA GLU A 236 2.94 -18.90 13.48
C GLU A 236 1.71 -18.26 14.12
N ALA A 237 1.67 -18.14 15.46
CA ALA A 237 0.55 -17.52 16.15
C ALA A 237 0.53 -16.01 15.91
N ALA A 238 1.70 -15.37 15.95
CA ALA A 238 1.85 -13.96 15.58
C ALA A 238 1.47 -13.72 14.10
N CYS A 239 1.87 -14.64 13.20
CA CYS A 239 1.48 -14.55 11.80
C CYS A 239 -0.03 -14.63 11.60
N ALA A 240 -0.67 -15.64 12.18
CA ALA A 240 -2.12 -15.79 12.11
C ALA A 240 -2.87 -14.57 12.67
N TRP A 241 -2.36 -13.99 13.77
CA TRP A 241 -2.94 -12.78 14.37
C TRP A 241 -2.85 -11.57 13.42
N VAL A 242 -1.69 -11.33 12.80
CA VAL A 242 -1.54 -10.21 11.86
C VAL A 242 -2.31 -10.45 10.57
N ASP A 243 -2.38 -11.68 10.07
CA ASP A 243 -3.19 -11.99 8.88
C ASP A 243 -4.67 -11.68 9.13
N ARG A 244 -5.19 -12.02 10.32
CA ARG A 244 -6.54 -11.65 10.73
C ARG A 244 -6.74 -10.13 10.83
N LEU A 245 -5.74 -9.40 11.35
CA LEU A 245 -5.76 -7.93 11.37
C LEU A 245 -5.81 -7.36 9.95
N LYS A 246 -4.98 -7.86 9.04
CA LYS A 246 -4.93 -7.41 7.64
C LYS A 246 -6.27 -7.63 6.94
N ALA A 247 -6.86 -8.80 7.16
CA ALA A 247 -8.15 -9.19 6.62
C ALA A 247 -9.25 -8.22 7.10
N LEU A 248 -9.30 -7.95 8.41
CA LEU A 248 -10.26 -7.02 9.02
C LEU A 248 -10.09 -5.57 8.53
N VAL A 249 -8.86 -5.08 8.40
CA VAL A 249 -8.57 -3.76 7.81
C VAL A 249 -9.00 -3.72 6.34
N GLY A 250 -8.74 -4.78 5.57
CA GLY A 250 -9.16 -4.92 4.18
C GLY A 250 -10.69 -4.89 4.02
N ALA A 251 -11.41 -5.63 4.87
CA ALA A 251 -12.86 -5.62 4.93
C ALA A 251 -13.41 -4.23 5.26
N CYS A 252 -12.81 -3.53 6.24
CA CYS A 252 -13.18 -2.16 6.58
C CYS A 252 -12.98 -1.18 5.39
N ARG A 253 -11.85 -1.28 4.67
CA ARG A 253 -11.58 -0.46 3.47
C ARG A 253 -12.54 -0.80 2.33
N SER A 254 -12.93 -2.07 2.18
CA SER A 254 -13.93 -2.50 1.19
C SER A 254 -15.30 -1.86 1.47
N VAL A 255 -15.78 -1.92 2.73
CA VAL A 255 -17.03 -1.26 3.15
C VAL A 255 -16.96 0.25 2.89
N ARG A 256 -15.86 0.91 3.26
CA ARG A 256 -15.64 2.34 2.98
C ARG A 256 -15.81 2.68 1.51
N LYS A 257 -15.20 1.88 0.63
CA LYS A 257 -15.29 2.08 -0.83
C LYS A 257 -16.70 1.85 -1.36
N GLN A 258 -17.42 0.86 -0.86
CA GLN A 258 -18.82 0.60 -1.23
C GLN A 258 -19.72 1.79 -0.88
N MET A 259 -19.45 2.45 0.23
CA MET A 259 -20.16 3.64 0.68
C MET A 259 -19.67 4.94 0.03
N ASN A 260 -18.67 4.86 -0.87
CA ASN A 260 -18.03 6.02 -1.52
C ASN A 260 -17.54 7.09 -0.53
N LEU A 261 -17.03 6.63 0.62
CA LEU A 261 -16.51 7.48 1.69
C LEU A 261 -15.05 7.85 1.43
N SER A 262 -14.63 9.03 1.91
CA SER A 262 -13.25 9.50 1.81
C SER A 262 -12.30 8.60 2.62
N ASP A 263 -11.12 8.26 2.07
CA ASP A 263 -10.09 7.50 2.79
C ASP A 263 -9.46 8.27 3.97
N ALA A 264 -9.61 9.60 3.99
CA ALA A 264 -9.03 10.45 5.04
C ALA A 264 -9.95 10.63 6.26
N GLU A 265 -11.26 10.43 6.09
CA GLU A 265 -12.26 10.68 7.12
C GLU A 265 -12.23 9.60 8.21
N ARG A 266 -12.24 10.01 9.48
CA ARG A 266 -12.27 9.07 10.60
C ARG A 266 -13.69 8.82 11.05
N MET A 267 -14.09 7.56 11.05
CA MET A 267 -15.48 7.15 11.32
C MET A 267 -15.55 6.06 12.40
N PRO A 268 -16.64 5.98 13.19
CA PRO A 268 -16.81 4.88 14.13
C PRO A 268 -16.96 3.55 13.39
N LEU A 269 -16.26 2.53 13.88
CA LEU A 269 -16.39 1.15 13.42
C LEU A 269 -17.26 0.37 14.41
N LEU A 270 -18.37 -0.17 13.95
CA LEU A 270 -19.17 -1.12 14.71
C LEU A 270 -18.69 -2.53 14.37
N THR A 271 -18.53 -3.36 15.39
CA THR A 271 -18.08 -4.74 15.25
C THR A 271 -18.93 -5.68 16.10
N HIS A 272 -19.04 -6.92 15.67
CA HIS A 272 -19.65 -8.00 16.45
C HIS A 272 -18.90 -9.31 16.15
N GLY A 273 -18.68 -10.13 17.17
CA GLY A 273 -17.87 -11.34 17.10
C GLY A 273 -16.76 -11.30 18.13
N ASP A 274 -15.67 -12.02 17.88
CA ASP A 274 -14.50 -12.17 18.78
C ASP A 274 -14.02 -10.84 19.39
N ALA A 275 -14.55 -10.53 20.57
CA ALA A 275 -14.34 -9.26 21.25
C ALA A 275 -12.90 -9.10 21.71
N GLU A 276 -12.30 -10.19 22.22
CA GLU A 276 -10.93 -10.19 22.71
C GLU A 276 -9.95 -9.80 21.61
N PHE A 277 -10.08 -10.40 20.42
CA PHE A 277 -9.24 -10.03 19.29
C PHE A 277 -9.46 -8.59 18.85
N VAL A 278 -10.72 -8.14 18.73
CA VAL A 278 -11.03 -6.77 18.29
C VAL A 278 -10.52 -5.73 19.27
N GLU A 279 -10.65 -5.97 20.57
CA GLU A 279 -10.11 -5.11 21.62
C GLU A 279 -8.59 -5.00 21.53
N GLN A 280 -7.88 -6.12 21.42
CA GLN A 280 -6.42 -6.14 21.23
C GLN A 280 -5.99 -5.43 19.94
N ALA A 281 -6.75 -5.58 18.86
CA ALA A 281 -6.47 -4.97 17.56
C ALA A 281 -6.88 -3.49 17.46
N THR A 282 -7.70 -2.98 18.39
CA THR A 282 -8.33 -1.65 18.31
C THR A 282 -7.35 -0.50 18.05
N PRO A 283 -6.19 -0.40 18.75
CA PRO A 283 -5.23 0.67 18.48
C PRO A 283 -4.72 0.65 17.03
N LEU A 284 -4.49 -0.54 16.47
CA LEU A 284 -4.04 -0.71 15.09
C LEU A 284 -5.18 -0.48 14.10
N LEU A 285 -6.40 -0.94 14.38
CA LEU A 285 -7.58 -0.68 13.54
C LEU A 285 -7.83 0.82 13.39
N LYS A 286 -7.81 1.57 14.50
CA LYS A 286 -7.91 3.04 14.50
C LYS A 286 -6.88 3.68 13.56
N ALA A 287 -5.64 3.22 13.57
CA ALA A 287 -4.58 3.78 12.74
C ALA A 287 -4.70 3.36 11.26
N LEU A 288 -4.85 2.05 11.01
CA LEU A 288 -4.70 1.42 9.70
C LEU A 288 -5.98 1.48 8.85
N ALA A 289 -7.16 1.41 9.49
CA ALA A 289 -8.46 1.50 8.84
C ALA A 289 -9.04 2.93 8.86
N LYS A 290 -8.31 3.90 9.45
CA LYS A 290 -8.72 5.30 9.61
C LYS A 290 -10.09 5.42 10.28
N VAL A 291 -10.29 4.73 11.40
CA VAL A 291 -11.52 4.80 12.20
C VAL A 291 -11.30 5.70 13.42
N SER A 292 -12.34 6.39 13.88
CA SER A 292 -12.29 7.25 15.08
C SER A 292 -12.35 6.42 16.35
N GLU A 293 -13.21 5.40 16.33
CA GLU A 293 -13.42 4.45 17.42
C GLU A 293 -13.75 3.06 16.90
N VAL A 294 -13.64 2.07 17.77
CA VAL A 294 -14.05 0.69 17.51
C VAL A 294 -15.00 0.32 18.64
N ARG A 295 -16.26 0.04 18.30
CA ARG A 295 -17.31 -0.36 19.25
C ARG A 295 -17.62 -1.83 19.03
N VAL A 296 -17.43 -2.64 20.06
CA VAL A 296 -17.81 -4.05 20.05
C VAL A 296 -19.23 -4.17 20.59
N ILE A 297 -20.15 -4.67 19.77
CA ILE A 297 -21.54 -4.90 20.13
C ILE A 297 -21.71 -6.40 20.37
N ALA A 298 -21.77 -6.80 21.64
CA ALA A 298 -21.83 -8.20 22.05
C ALA A 298 -23.16 -8.88 21.66
N ASP A 299 -24.28 -8.17 21.81
CA ASP A 299 -25.59 -8.68 21.45
C ASP A 299 -25.81 -8.65 19.93
N GLU A 300 -26.16 -9.80 19.35
CA GLU A 300 -26.34 -9.93 17.91
C GLU A 300 -27.53 -9.10 17.41
N ALA A 301 -28.65 -9.09 18.14
CA ALA A 301 -29.83 -8.34 17.73
C ALA A 301 -29.55 -6.83 17.71
N ALA A 302 -28.85 -6.32 18.73
CA ALA A 302 -28.40 -4.93 18.80
C ALA A 302 -27.44 -4.58 17.65
N PHE A 303 -26.51 -5.47 17.29
CA PHE A 303 -25.62 -5.23 16.15
C PHE A 303 -26.41 -5.15 14.84
N VAL A 304 -27.30 -6.13 14.61
CA VAL A 304 -28.14 -6.17 13.40
C VAL A 304 -28.99 -4.91 13.28
N GLU A 305 -29.59 -4.44 14.37
CA GLU A 305 -30.37 -3.20 14.36
C GLU A 305 -29.48 -1.98 14.10
N ALA A 306 -28.33 -1.87 14.78
CA ALA A 306 -27.39 -0.75 14.60
C ALA A 306 -26.79 -0.68 13.19
N THR A 307 -26.72 -1.81 12.47
CA THR A 307 -26.19 -1.91 11.11
C THR A 307 -27.25 -2.11 10.03
N ARG A 308 -28.54 -2.00 10.38
CA ARG A 308 -29.65 -2.37 9.49
C ARG A 308 -29.62 -1.71 8.11
N GLN A 309 -29.10 -0.48 8.03
CA GLN A 309 -29.00 0.31 6.81
C GLN A 309 -27.55 0.46 6.29
N LEU A 310 -26.60 -0.26 6.90
CA LEU A 310 -25.18 -0.15 6.59
C LEU A 310 -24.69 -1.42 5.86
N PRO A 311 -23.77 -1.29 4.89
CA PRO A 311 -23.07 -2.46 4.36
C PRO A 311 -22.26 -3.13 5.48
N VAL A 312 -22.52 -4.41 5.72
CA VAL A 312 -21.80 -5.24 6.70
C VAL A 312 -20.85 -6.18 5.96
N ALA A 313 -19.59 -6.18 6.36
CA ALA A 313 -18.63 -7.21 5.96
C ALA A 313 -18.42 -8.21 7.09
N ALA A 314 -18.06 -9.45 6.75
CA ALA A 314 -17.72 -10.49 7.72
C ALA A 314 -16.36 -11.09 7.34
N ASP A 315 -15.46 -11.20 8.31
CA ASP A 315 -14.15 -11.80 8.13
C ASP A 315 -13.64 -12.40 9.45
N GLY A 316 -13.08 -13.62 9.40
CA GLY A 316 -12.45 -14.27 10.54
C GLY A 316 -13.31 -14.33 11.81
N GLY A 317 -14.63 -14.51 11.67
CA GLY A 317 -15.56 -14.53 12.82
C GLY A 317 -15.93 -13.16 13.39
N VAL A 318 -15.56 -12.07 12.71
CA VAL A 318 -15.94 -10.69 13.07
C VAL A 318 -16.78 -10.10 11.95
N ARG A 319 -17.96 -9.58 12.30
CA ARG A 319 -18.78 -8.72 11.44
C ARG A 319 -18.46 -7.26 11.73
N LEU A 320 -18.44 -6.42 10.70
CA LEU A 320 -18.13 -5.00 10.84
C LEU A 320 -18.94 -4.11 9.90
N ALA A 321 -19.19 -2.88 10.34
CA ALA A 321 -19.78 -1.81 9.54
C ALA A 321 -19.21 -0.45 9.96
N LEU A 322 -19.07 0.47 9.01
CA LEU A 322 -18.72 1.86 9.29
C LEU A 322 -19.99 2.63 9.63
N HIS A 323 -20.05 3.17 10.84
CA HIS A 323 -21.16 3.99 11.27
C HIS A 323 -21.04 5.38 10.67
N VAL A 324 -21.97 5.71 9.78
CA VAL A 324 -22.14 7.08 9.29
C VAL A 324 -23.22 7.71 10.15
N GLU A 325 -22.88 8.75 10.90
CA GLU A 325 -23.89 9.70 11.37
C GLU A 325 -24.41 10.40 10.12
N ILE A 326 -25.56 9.94 9.62
CA ILE A 326 -26.27 10.67 8.58
C ILE A 326 -26.78 11.93 9.27
N ASP A 327 -26.15 13.07 9.00
CA ASP A 327 -26.79 14.36 9.26
C ASP A 327 -28.00 14.42 8.33
N VAL A 328 -29.14 13.97 8.86
CA VAL A 328 -30.42 13.91 8.16
C VAL A 328 -30.78 15.29 7.62
N GLY A 329 -30.41 16.37 8.32
CA GLY A 329 -30.60 17.73 7.85
C GLY A 329 -29.77 18.04 6.60
N ALA A 330 -28.45 17.83 6.68
CA ALA A 330 -27.53 18.08 5.57
C ALA A 330 -27.80 17.17 4.36
N GLU A 331 -28.14 15.90 4.58
CA GLU A 331 -28.45 14.96 3.51
C GLU A 331 -29.79 15.29 2.85
N ARG A 332 -30.80 15.72 3.63
CA ARG A 332 -32.05 16.25 3.06
C ARG A 332 -31.82 17.52 2.24
N GLU A 333 -30.93 18.40 2.69
CA GLU A 333 -30.58 19.61 1.96
C GLU A 333 -29.83 19.29 0.66
N ARG A 334 -28.88 18.34 0.70
CA ARG A 334 -28.16 17.85 -0.48
C ARG A 334 -29.12 17.24 -1.50
N LEU A 335 -29.99 16.33 -1.06
CA LEU A 335 -31.01 15.71 -1.91
C LEU A 335 -31.97 16.76 -2.46
N ALA A 336 -32.38 17.76 -1.67
CA ALA A 336 -33.22 18.85 -2.15
C ALA A 336 -32.54 19.68 -3.24
N LYS A 337 -31.27 20.05 -3.07
CA LYS A 337 -30.50 20.79 -4.09
C LYS A 337 -30.37 20.00 -5.39
N GLU A 338 -30.08 18.71 -5.28
CA GLU A 338 -29.91 17.83 -6.45
C GLU A 338 -31.23 17.55 -7.18
N ILE A 339 -32.33 17.36 -6.43
CA ILE A 339 -33.69 17.26 -6.98
C ILE A 339 -34.03 18.54 -7.76
N THR A 340 -33.84 19.72 -7.17
CA THR A 340 -34.11 21.01 -7.85
C THR A 340 -33.27 21.16 -9.12
N ARG A 341 -31.98 20.76 -9.08
CA ARG A 341 -31.09 20.79 -10.25
C ARG A 341 -31.62 19.91 -11.39
N LEU A 342 -31.99 18.67 -11.07
CA LEU A 342 -32.51 17.71 -12.06
C LEU A 342 -33.90 18.09 -12.57
N GLU A 343 -34.77 18.64 -11.73
CA GLU A 343 -36.07 19.19 -12.15
C GLU A 343 -35.89 20.34 -13.15
N GLY A 344 -34.89 21.21 -12.96
CA GLY A 344 -34.54 22.24 -13.94
C GLY A 344 -34.04 21.69 -15.27
N GLU A 345 -33.28 20.58 -15.26
CA GLU A 345 -32.86 19.90 -16.49
C GLU A 345 -34.04 19.19 -17.19
N ILE A 346 -34.97 18.59 -16.44
CA ILE A 346 -36.22 18.02 -16.93
C ILE A 346 -37.07 19.10 -17.61
N GLU A 347 -37.22 20.28 -17.01
CA GLU A 347 -38.00 21.38 -17.57
C GLU A 347 -37.39 21.88 -18.89
N LYS A 348 -36.07 22.07 -18.94
CA LYS A 348 -35.37 22.43 -20.20
C LYS A 348 -35.59 21.38 -21.27
N ALA A 349 -35.51 20.09 -20.90
CA ALA A 349 -35.70 19.01 -21.84
C ALA A 349 -37.14 18.95 -22.38
N HIS A 350 -38.14 19.13 -21.52
CA HIS A 350 -39.54 19.26 -21.94
C HIS A 350 -39.78 20.45 -22.86
N LYS A 351 -39.20 21.62 -22.57
CA LYS A 351 -39.35 22.83 -23.43
C LYS A 351 -38.77 22.61 -24.83
N GLN A 352 -37.61 21.94 -24.93
CA GLN A 352 -36.99 21.63 -26.22
C GLN A 352 -37.75 20.56 -26.99
N LEU A 353 -38.20 19.48 -26.32
CA LEU A 353 -39.01 18.42 -26.94
C LEU A 353 -40.45 18.85 -27.27
N GLY A 354 -40.97 19.87 -26.59
CA GLY A 354 -42.28 20.47 -26.89
C GLY A 354 -42.25 21.53 -28.01
N ASN A 355 -41.06 21.92 -28.48
CA ASN A 355 -40.93 22.83 -29.61
C ASN A 355 -41.01 22.06 -30.94
N GLU A 356 -42.15 22.17 -31.62
CA GLU A 356 -42.41 21.49 -32.90
C GLU A 356 -41.35 21.79 -33.98
N ASN A 357 -40.78 23.00 -33.98
CA ASN A 357 -39.69 23.35 -34.92
C ASN A 357 -38.37 22.63 -34.59
N PHE A 358 -38.12 22.30 -33.33
CA PHE A 358 -36.93 21.53 -32.94
C PHE A 358 -37.10 20.05 -33.27
N VAL A 359 -38.25 19.47 -32.92
CA VAL A 359 -38.53 18.05 -33.18
C VAL A 359 -38.58 17.73 -34.68
N SER A 360 -39.09 18.65 -35.50
CA SER A 360 -39.18 18.47 -36.96
C SER A 360 -37.86 18.70 -37.69
N ARG A 361 -36.94 19.50 -37.14
CA ARG A 361 -35.66 19.85 -37.79
C ARG A 361 -34.44 19.12 -37.24
N ALA A 362 -34.50 18.64 -35.99
CA ALA A 362 -33.40 17.90 -35.38
C ALA A 362 -33.32 16.48 -35.96
N LYS A 363 -32.10 15.91 -35.97
CA LYS A 363 -31.90 14.52 -36.38
C LYS A 363 -32.67 13.58 -35.44
N PRO A 364 -33.31 12.51 -35.94
CA PRO A 364 -34.07 11.56 -35.10
C PRO A 364 -33.26 10.99 -33.93
N GLU A 365 -31.97 10.75 -34.14
CA GLU A 365 -31.03 10.26 -33.11
C GLU A 365 -30.88 11.25 -31.93
N VAL A 366 -30.82 12.55 -32.22
CA VAL A 366 -30.68 13.61 -31.20
C VAL A 366 -31.97 13.72 -30.38
N VAL A 367 -33.14 13.61 -31.03
CA VAL A 367 -34.44 13.59 -30.36
C VAL A 367 -34.58 12.32 -29.50
N GLY A 368 -34.10 11.18 -30.00
CA GLY A 368 -34.09 9.90 -29.27
C GLY A 368 -33.25 9.93 -28.00
N GLN A 369 -31.97 10.32 -28.11
CA GLN A 369 -31.06 10.47 -26.96
C GLN A 369 -31.61 11.44 -25.92
N MET A 370 -32.28 12.50 -26.37
CA MET A 370 -32.86 13.50 -25.48
C MET A 370 -34.08 12.96 -24.72
N ARG A 371 -34.93 12.16 -25.36
CA ARG A 371 -36.06 11.47 -24.70
C ARG A 371 -35.57 10.43 -23.68
N GLU A 372 -34.52 9.68 -24.03
CA GLU A 372 -33.90 8.71 -23.13
C GLU A 372 -33.28 9.39 -21.90
N ARG A 373 -32.55 10.49 -22.11
CA ARG A 373 -31.99 11.30 -21.03
C ARG A 373 -33.07 11.89 -20.12
N LEU A 374 -34.19 12.35 -20.70
CA LEU A 374 -35.34 12.82 -19.93
C LEU A 374 -35.92 11.70 -19.05
N ALA A 375 -36.12 10.50 -19.60
CA ALA A 375 -36.61 9.36 -18.84
C ALA A 375 -35.68 9.01 -17.66
N GLY A 376 -34.36 8.97 -17.90
CA GLY A 376 -33.37 8.72 -16.84
C GLY A 376 -33.34 9.79 -15.75
N PHE A 377 -33.56 11.07 -16.09
CA PHE A 377 -33.69 12.14 -15.10
C PHE A 377 -34.96 12.00 -14.25
N VAL A 378 -36.11 11.70 -14.87
CA VAL A 378 -37.38 11.51 -14.16
C VAL A 378 -37.28 10.35 -13.17
N GLU A 379 -36.73 9.21 -13.58
CA GLU A 379 -36.54 8.05 -12.71
C GLU A 379 -35.59 8.37 -11.53
N THR A 380 -34.50 9.07 -11.80
CA THR A 380 -33.53 9.47 -10.78
C THR A 380 -34.15 10.43 -9.75
N VAL A 381 -34.94 11.41 -10.20
CA VAL A 381 -35.66 12.35 -9.31
C VAL A 381 -36.68 11.62 -8.45
N ALA A 382 -37.45 10.67 -9.02
CA ALA A 382 -38.41 9.88 -8.27
C ALA A 382 -37.74 9.08 -7.15
N ARG A 383 -36.61 8.42 -7.45
CA ARG A 383 -35.82 7.69 -6.46
C ARG A 383 -35.28 8.60 -5.35
N MET A 384 -34.73 9.76 -5.71
CA MET A 384 -34.20 10.74 -4.74
C MET A 384 -35.30 11.33 -3.85
N LYS A 385 -36.52 11.57 -4.38
CA LYS A 385 -37.67 12.03 -3.59
C LYS A 385 -38.11 10.99 -2.56
N ALA A 386 -38.20 9.71 -2.97
CA ALA A 386 -38.52 8.61 -2.07
C ALA A 386 -37.46 8.45 -0.97
N GLN A 387 -36.17 8.54 -1.32
CA GLN A 387 -35.07 8.50 -0.34
C GLN A 387 -35.16 9.67 0.65
N ARG A 388 -35.47 10.89 0.18
CA ARG A 388 -35.64 12.07 1.05
C ARG A 388 -36.83 11.95 2.01
N GLU A 389 -37.90 11.27 1.60
CA GLU A 389 -39.09 11.02 2.43
C GLU A 389 -38.83 9.96 3.50
N GLN A 390 -38.09 8.90 3.17
CA GLN A 390 -37.63 7.88 4.13
C GLN A 390 -36.70 8.45 5.21
N LEU A 391 -35.92 9.49 4.89
CA LEU A 391 -35.09 10.22 5.86
C LEU A 391 -35.90 11.18 6.75
N GLY A 392 -37.21 11.33 6.53
CA GLY A 392 -38.08 12.28 7.24
C GLY A 392 -39.03 11.66 8.27
N GLY A 393 -39.12 10.33 8.33
CA GLY A 393 -39.87 9.58 9.34
C GLY A 393 -38.90 8.83 10.26
#